data_AF-A0A9P8RSI6-F1
#
_entry.id   AF-A0A9P8RSI6-F1
#
_cell.length_a   1.000
_cell.length_b   1.000
_cell.length_c   1.000
_cell.angle_alpha   90.00
_cell.angle_beta   90.00
_cell.angle_gamma   90.00
#
_symmetry.space_group_name_H-M   'P 1'
#
loop_
_entity.id
_entity.type
_entity.pdbx_description
1 polymer ?
#
loop_
_entity_poly.entity_id
_entity_poly.type
_entity_poly.pdbx_seq_one_letter_code
_entity_poly.pdbx_strand_id
1 'polypeptide(L)'
;MAEELTPLGRQLAKLPLDVHLGKLILLGGIFQCLDLTLTLAAILSSKSPFSAPMTARHQANLARMAFRQGESDLLTAWKAYSAWRRVCSTQGESEFQFCRKNYLSPQALSNIEDLKQQLLVTVIDSGFLELTEGERGALNKARSSPSRKRTFFAPPDWINVNSENDIIADSVIAWSFYPKLLIRDGKAWRNVSNNQPVNISPMSINKMGARTRFLSYYHIMQQNK
;
A
#
# COMPACT_ATOMS: atom_id res chain seq x y z
N MET A 1 -31.17 -4.66 -20.76
CA MET A 1 -30.20 -3.56 -20.85
C MET A 1 -28.83 -4.20 -20.90
N ALA A 2 -28.05 -3.97 -21.96
CA ALA A 2 -26.72 -4.56 -22.07
C ALA A 2 -25.81 -3.94 -21.00
N GLU A 3 -25.07 -4.75 -20.27
CA GLU A 3 -24.04 -4.28 -19.33
C GLU A 3 -22.83 -3.79 -20.14
N GLU A 4 -22.79 -2.49 -20.43
CA GLU A 4 -21.66 -1.87 -21.12
C GLU A 4 -20.57 -1.46 -20.13
N LEU A 5 -19.30 -1.71 -20.50
CA LEU A 5 -18.16 -1.27 -19.72
C LEU A 5 -18.10 0.25 -19.68
N THR A 6 -18.09 0.80 -18.45
CA THR A 6 -17.84 2.23 -18.22
C THR A 6 -16.42 2.62 -18.67
N PRO A 7 -16.12 3.91 -18.90
CA PRO A 7 -14.76 4.35 -19.22
C PRO A 7 -13.72 3.90 -18.18
N LEU A 8 -14.05 3.96 -16.89
CA LEU A 8 -13.21 3.43 -15.82
C LEU A 8 -13.06 1.90 -15.94
N GLY A 9 -14.16 1.18 -16.17
CA GLY A 9 -14.15 -0.27 -16.38
C GLY A 9 -13.25 -0.69 -17.56
N ARG A 10 -13.23 0.08 -18.64
CA ARG A 10 -12.33 -0.16 -19.79
C ARG A 10 -10.85 0.00 -19.43
N GLN A 11 -10.50 0.97 -18.58
CA GLN A 11 -9.11 1.11 -18.12
C GLN A 11 -8.72 0.00 -17.14
N LEU A 12 -9.62 -0.35 -16.20
CA LEU A 12 -9.40 -1.45 -15.26
C LEU A 12 -9.20 -2.79 -15.97
N ALA A 13 -9.95 -3.04 -17.05
CA ALA A 13 -9.82 -4.26 -17.84
C ALA A 13 -8.44 -4.45 -18.50
N LYS A 14 -7.61 -3.40 -18.60
CA LYS A 14 -6.25 -3.48 -19.12
C LYS A 14 -5.21 -3.86 -18.05
N LEU A 15 -5.58 -3.81 -16.78
CA LEU A 15 -4.66 -4.09 -15.66
C LEU A 15 -4.88 -5.54 -15.17
N PRO A 16 -3.82 -6.36 -15.03
CA PRO A 16 -3.90 -7.73 -14.54
C PRO A 16 -3.97 -7.75 -13.00
N LEU A 17 -4.92 -7.00 -12.44
CA LEU A 17 -5.12 -6.82 -11.00
C LEU A 17 -6.56 -7.07 -10.63
N ASP A 18 -6.83 -7.26 -9.34
CA ASP A 18 -8.22 -7.18 -8.89
C ASP A 18 -8.76 -5.75 -9.12
N VAL A 19 -10.08 -5.67 -9.28
CA VAL A 19 -10.76 -4.42 -9.63
C VAL A 19 -10.47 -3.29 -8.63
N HIS A 20 -10.29 -3.63 -7.34
CA HIS A 20 -10.06 -2.64 -6.31
C HIS A 20 -8.63 -2.10 -6.28
N LEU A 21 -7.60 -2.93 -6.49
CA LEU A 21 -6.23 -2.46 -6.59
C LEU A 21 -5.99 -1.71 -7.91
N GLY A 22 -6.60 -2.17 -9.00
CA GLY A 22 -6.62 -1.40 -10.25
C GLY A 22 -7.23 -0.01 -10.02
N LYS A 23 -8.37 0.07 -9.32
CA LYS A 23 -9.02 1.34 -8.99
C LYS A 23 -8.14 2.22 -8.09
N LEU A 24 -7.44 1.62 -7.12
CA LEU A 24 -6.50 2.32 -6.25
C LEU A 24 -5.39 3.01 -7.04
N ILE A 25 -4.78 2.31 -7.99
CA ILE A 25 -3.69 2.84 -8.81
C ILE A 25 -4.20 3.93 -9.77
N LEU A 26 -5.32 3.70 -10.46
CA LEU A 26 -5.89 4.68 -11.38
C LEU A 26 -6.31 5.96 -10.67
N LEU A 27 -6.98 5.85 -9.51
CA LEU A 27 -7.31 7.02 -8.69
C LEU A 27 -6.04 7.70 -8.16
N GLY A 28 -5.01 6.93 -7.81
CA GLY A 28 -3.71 7.49 -7.44
C GLY A 28 -3.10 8.38 -8.51
N GLY A 29 -3.17 8.00 -9.79
CA GLY A 29 -2.74 8.87 -10.88
C GLY A 29 -3.58 10.14 -11.01
N ILE A 30 -4.91 10.00 -10.91
CA ILE A 30 -5.86 11.14 -11.00
C ILE A 30 -5.64 12.15 -9.87
N PHE A 31 -5.40 11.67 -8.65
CA PHE A 31 -5.18 12.50 -7.47
C PHE A 31 -3.70 12.82 -7.20
N GLN A 32 -2.82 12.50 -8.15
CA GLN A 32 -1.38 12.79 -8.09
C GLN A 32 -0.67 12.20 -6.85
N CYS A 33 -1.00 10.97 -6.48
CA CYS A 33 -0.35 10.18 -5.43
C CYS A 33 -0.01 8.76 -5.93
N LEU A 34 0.51 8.66 -7.16
CA LEU A 34 0.72 7.38 -7.84
C LEU A 34 1.75 6.48 -7.14
N ASP A 35 2.88 7.01 -6.65
CA ASP A 35 3.92 6.23 -5.97
C ASP A 35 3.36 5.58 -4.70
N LEU A 36 2.58 6.33 -3.92
CA LEU A 36 1.89 5.83 -2.74
C LEU A 36 0.94 4.69 -3.10
N THR A 37 0.05 4.89 -4.07
CA THR A 37 -0.97 3.89 -4.43
C THR A 37 -0.38 2.63 -5.07
N LEU A 38 0.66 2.75 -5.90
CA LEU A 38 1.43 1.60 -6.41
C LEU A 38 2.07 0.80 -5.27
N THR A 39 2.67 1.51 -4.30
CA THR A 39 3.28 0.87 -3.13
C THR A 39 2.23 0.14 -2.29
N LEU A 40 1.07 0.77 -2.05
CA LEU A 40 -0.03 0.16 -1.30
C LEU A 40 -0.59 -1.07 -2.01
N ALA A 41 -0.75 -1.01 -3.33
CA ALA A 41 -1.21 -2.15 -4.11
C ALA A 41 -0.21 -3.32 -4.06
N ALA A 42 1.08 -3.03 -4.11
CA ALA A 42 2.14 -4.02 -3.94
C ALA A 42 2.15 -4.63 -2.54
N ILE A 43 1.98 -3.82 -1.48
CA ILE A 43 1.86 -4.28 -0.08
C ILE A 43 0.66 -5.23 0.06
N LEU A 44 -0.50 -4.88 -0.50
CA LEU A 44 -1.72 -5.67 -0.42
C LEU A 44 -1.66 -6.98 -1.23
N SER A 45 -0.81 -7.02 -2.26
CA SER A 45 -0.58 -8.19 -3.10
C SER A 45 0.58 -9.07 -2.63
N SER A 46 1.30 -8.64 -1.59
CA SER A 46 2.49 -9.30 -1.06
C SER A 46 2.29 -9.77 0.38
N LYS A 47 3.26 -10.52 0.90
CA LYS A 47 3.33 -10.80 2.35
C LYS A 47 3.58 -9.50 3.12
N SER A 48 3.03 -9.42 4.33
CA SER A 48 3.24 -8.28 5.23
C SER A 48 4.74 -7.97 5.39
N PRO A 49 5.16 -6.68 5.29
CA PRO A 49 6.55 -6.29 5.52
C PRO A 49 6.96 -6.50 6.97
N PHE A 50 6.01 -6.48 7.90
CA PHE A 50 6.24 -6.77 9.32
C PHE A 50 6.28 -8.28 9.55
N SER A 51 7.36 -8.75 10.17
CA SER A 51 7.60 -10.14 10.52
C SER A 51 8.21 -10.26 11.92
N ALA A 52 7.57 -11.03 12.80
CA ALA A 52 8.10 -11.27 14.14
C ALA A 52 7.80 -12.70 14.62
N PRO A 53 8.71 -13.31 15.38
CA PRO A 53 8.44 -14.57 16.07
C PRO A 53 7.35 -14.35 17.14
N MET A 54 6.64 -15.43 17.50
CA MET A 54 5.54 -15.36 18.48
C MET A 54 5.97 -14.76 19.82
N THR A 55 7.21 -15.03 20.26
CA THR A 55 7.78 -14.53 21.51
C THR A 55 8.00 -13.01 21.52
N ALA A 56 8.24 -12.38 20.37
CA ALA A 56 8.53 -10.95 20.26
C ALA A 56 7.35 -10.12 19.75
N ARG A 57 6.14 -10.70 19.73
CA ARG A 57 4.95 -10.07 19.12
C ARG A 57 4.59 -8.72 19.72
N HIS A 58 4.77 -8.55 21.03
CA HIS A 58 4.53 -7.27 21.71
C HIS A 58 5.54 -6.20 21.26
N GLN A 59 6.84 -6.52 21.26
CA GLN A 59 7.89 -5.61 20.81
C GLN A 59 7.74 -5.23 19.33
N ALA A 60 7.36 -6.20 18.49
CA ALA A 60 7.06 -5.95 17.09
C ALA A 60 5.85 -5.03 16.89
N ASN A 61 4.83 -5.16 17.73
CA ASN A 61 3.70 -4.24 17.70
C ASN A 61 4.12 -2.82 18.10
N LEU A 62 4.96 -2.65 19.12
CA LEU A 62 5.51 -1.35 19.49
C LEU A 62 6.37 -0.75 18.36
N ALA A 63 7.21 -1.54 17.72
CA ALA A 63 7.99 -1.10 16.56
C ALA A 63 7.09 -0.69 15.38
N ARG A 64 6.03 -1.44 15.11
CA ARG A 64 5.01 -1.07 14.10
C ARG A 64 4.33 0.26 14.43
N MET A 65 4.00 0.50 15.71
CA MET A 65 3.39 1.76 16.16
C MET A 65 4.32 2.96 15.96
N ALA A 66 5.65 2.77 15.93
CA ALA A 66 6.59 3.84 15.60
C ALA A 66 6.44 4.34 14.14
N PHE A 67 5.90 3.51 13.24
CA PHE A 67 5.56 3.88 11.87
C PHE A 67 4.11 4.36 11.71
N ARG A 68 3.36 4.55 12.80
CA ARG A 68 1.96 4.94 12.72
C ARG A 68 1.82 6.22 11.87
N GLN A 69 0.91 6.14 10.90
CA GLN A 69 0.46 7.27 10.10
C GLN A 69 -1.06 7.32 10.18
N GLY A 70 -1.59 8.36 10.82
CA GLY A 70 -3.02 8.52 11.07
C GLY A 70 -3.66 7.32 11.79
N GLU A 71 -4.83 6.91 11.28
CA GLU A 71 -5.58 5.71 11.70
C GLU A 71 -5.63 4.68 10.56
N SER A 72 -4.57 4.63 9.74
CA SER A 72 -4.46 3.75 8.58
C SER A 72 -3.34 2.72 8.73
N ASP A 73 -3.71 1.44 8.74
CA ASP A 73 -2.75 0.33 8.70
C ASP A 73 -1.94 0.33 7.40
N LEU A 74 -2.56 0.75 6.29
CA LEU A 74 -1.92 0.83 4.99
C LEU A 74 -0.88 1.94 4.94
N LEU A 75 -1.22 3.15 5.41
CA LEU A 75 -0.26 4.25 5.48
C LEU A 75 0.87 3.95 6.49
N THR A 76 0.57 3.20 7.56
CA THR A 76 1.60 2.72 8.50
C THR A 76 2.59 1.75 7.82
N ALA A 77 2.08 0.82 7.01
CA ALA A 77 2.93 -0.10 6.24
C ALA A 77 3.73 0.64 5.16
N TRP A 78 3.11 1.60 4.46
CA TRP A 78 3.79 2.48 3.51
C TRP A 78 4.92 3.26 4.18
N LYS A 79 4.69 3.86 5.36
CA LYS A 79 5.72 4.60 6.09
C LYS A 79 6.92 3.74 6.49
N ALA A 80 6.67 2.48 6.89
CA ALA A 80 7.74 1.53 7.17
C ALA A 80 8.54 1.18 5.89
N TYR A 81 7.86 0.94 4.77
CA TYR A 81 8.50 0.69 3.49
C TYR A 81 9.30 1.91 2.99
N SER A 82 8.76 3.13 3.10
CA SER A 82 9.43 4.36 2.68
C SER A 82 10.68 4.63 3.53
N ALA A 83 10.62 4.36 4.83
CA ALA A 83 11.78 4.43 5.71
C ALA A 83 12.86 3.40 5.31
N TRP A 84 12.47 2.15 5.01
CA TRP A 84 13.39 1.14 4.49
C TRP A 84 14.03 1.56 3.15
N ARG A 85 13.24 2.05 2.20
CA ARG A 85 13.72 2.54 0.89
C ARG A 85 14.77 3.64 1.05
N ARG A 86 14.57 4.56 2.02
CA ARG A 86 15.53 5.61 2.36
C ARG A 86 16.83 5.03 2.92
N VAL A 87 16.74 4.09 3.87
CA VAL A 87 17.91 3.37 4.44
C VAL A 87 18.73 2.71 3.33
N CYS A 88 18.08 2.00 2.41
CA CYS A 88 18.76 1.37 1.28
C CYS A 88 19.45 2.36 0.33
N SER A 89 18.97 3.61 0.28
CA SER A 89 19.54 4.67 -0.56
C SER A 89 20.61 5.51 0.15
N THR A 90 20.74 5.37 1.48
CA THR A 90 21.63 6.19 2.29
C THR A 90 22.95 5.46 2.53
N GLN A 91 24.07 6.09 2.15
CA GLN A 91 25.39 5.50 2.35
C GLN A 91 25.71 5.38 3.85
N GLY A 92 26.22 4.23 4.26
CA GLY A 92 26.61 3.96 5.65
C GLY A 92 25.49 3.42 6.54
N GLU A 93 24.24 3.41 6.10
CA GLU A 93 23.16 2.77 6.83
C GLU A 93 23.07 1.27 6.50
N SER A 94 22.81 0.45 7.53
CA SER A 94 22.68 -1.00 7.36
C SER A 94 21.21 -1.41 7.27
N GLU A 95 20.79 -1.85 6.07
CA GLU A 95 19.45 -2.43 5.84
C GLU A 95 19.15 -3.53 6.86
N PHE A 96 20.11 -4.43 7.10
CA PHE A 96 19.96 -5.55 8.02
C PHE A 96 19.66 -5.07 9.46
N GLN A 97 20.41 -4.09 9.95
CA GLN A 97 20.18 -3.53 11.29
C GLN A 97 18.85 -2.81 11.38
N PHE A 98 18.48 -2.04 10.35
CA PHE A 98 17.18 -1.37 10.29
C PHE A 98 16.03 -2.38 10.33
N CYS A 99 16.07 -3.41 9.49
CA CYS A 99 15.02 -4.42 9.43
C CYS A 99 14.92 -5.22 10.74
N ARG A 100 16.06 -5.61 11.32
CA ARG A 100 16.10 -6.33 12.60
C ARG A 100 15.52 -5.50 13.75
N LYS A 101 15.90 -4.22 13.85
CA LYS A 101 15.41 -3.31 14.89
C LYS A 101 13.89 -3.10 14.81
N ASN A 102 13.36 -3.06 13.59
CA ASN A 102 11.97 -2.69 13.32
C ASN A 102 11.04 -3.89 13.06
N TYR A 103 11.52 -5.12 13.23
CA TYR A 103 10.76 -6.34 12.95
C TYR A 103 10.21 -6.39 11.52
N LEU A 104 11.05 -6.00 10.55
CA LEU A 104 10.73 -6.03 9.13
C LEU A 104 11.45 -7.18 8.44
N SER A 105 10.82 -7.74 7.41
CA SER A 105 11.42 -8.75 6.55
C SER A 105 12.08 -8.09 5.32
N PRO A 106 13.42 -8.13 5.19
CA PRO A 106 14.10 -7.59 4.02
C PRO A 106 13.62 -8.22 2.70
N GLN A 107 13.32 -9.52 2.75
CA GLN A 107 12.78 -10.25 1.60
C GLN A 107 11.38 -9.77 1.21
N ALA A 108 10.47 -9.57 2.19
CA ALA A 108 9.13 -9.07 1.90
C ALA A 108 9.17 -7.65 1.33
N LEU A 109 10.02 -6.78 1.89
CA LEU A 109 10.21 -5.41 1.40
C LEU A 109 10.79 -5.38 -0.02
N SER A 110 11.76 -6.24 -0.30
CA SER A 110 12.31 -6.45 -1.64
C SER A 110 11.23 -6.88 -2.63
N ASN A 111 10.40 -7.87 -2.27
CA ASN A 111 9.31 -8.34 -3.11
C ASN A 111 8.26 -7.24 -3.36
N ILE A 112 7.97 -6.41 -2.36
CA ILE A 112 7.07 -5.26 -2.50
C ILE A 112 7.65 -4.25 -3.50
N GLU A 113 8.94 -3.94 -3.44
CA GLU A 113 9.61 -3.06 -4.41
C GLU A 113 9.54 -3.64 -5.83
N ASP A 114 9.90 -4.92 -5.99
CA ASP A 114 9.92 -5.56 -7.30
C ASP A 114 8.50 -5.59 -7.91
N LEU A 115 7.47 -5.88 -7.09
CA LEU A 115 6.08 -5.84 -7.53
C LEU A 115 5.61 -4.43 -7.86
N LYS A 116 5.97 -3.42 -7.04
CA LYS A 116 5.67 -2.01 -7.32
C LYS A 116 6.21 -1.59 -8.70
N GLN A 117 7.42 -2.00 -9.06
CA GLN A 117 7.99 -1.71 -10.38
C GLN A 117 7.24 -2.41 -11.52
N GLN A 118 6.82 -3.67 -11.32
CA GLN A 118 6.00 -4.39 -12.29
C GLN A 118 4.63 -3.73 -12.50
N LEU A 119 3.99 -3.27 -11.43
CA LEU A 119 2.73 -2.53 -11.49
C LEU A 119 2.88 -1.22 -12.25
N LEU A 120 3.96 -0.48 -12.01
CA LEU A 120 4.24 0.75 -12.75
C LEU A 120 4.40 0.49 -14.26
N VAL A 121 5.14 -0.55 -14.64
CA VAL A 121 5.29 -0.94 -16.06
C VAL A 121 3.92 -1.25 -16.67
N THR A 122 3.07 -1.99 -15.96
CA THR A 122 1.70 -2.29 -16.40
C THR A 122 0.89 -1.02 -16.64
N VAL A 123 0.98 -0.04 -15.74
CA VAL A 123 0.29 1.25 -15.88
C VAL A 123 0.76 2.01 -17.12
N ILE A 124 2.06 2.00 -17.39
CA ILE A 124 2.65 2.61 -18.59
C ILE A 124 2.16 1.90 -19.85
N ASP A 125 2.22 0.56 -19.87
CA ASP A 125 1.81 -0.25 -21.02
C ASP A 125 0.30 -0.14 -21.32
N SER A 126 -0.52 0.16 -20.31
CA SER A 126 -1.96 0.43 -20.48
C SER A 126 -2.27 1.75 -21.19
N GLY A 127 -1.25 2.63 -21.32
CA GLY A 127 -1.37 4.00 -21.84
C GLY A 127 -1.89 5.00 -20.83
N PHE A 128 -1.92 4.66 -19.53
CA PHE A 128 -2.40 5.57 -18.49
C PHE A 128 -1.32 6.57 -18.03
N LEU A 129 -0.05 6.18 -18.09
CA LEU A 129 1.10 7.03 -17.80
C LEU A 129 2.07 7.02 -18.96
N GLU A 130 2.39 8.20 -19.48
CA GLU A 130 3.46 8.39 -20.45
C GLU A 130 4.72 8.89 -19.74
N LEU A 131 5.86 8.30 -20.09
CA LEU A 131 7.17 8.71 -19.60
C LEU A 131 7.96 9.33 -20.75
N THR A 132 8.73 10.36 -20.44
CA THR A 132 9.77 10.88 -21.33
C THR A 132 10.85 9.81 -21.58
N GLU A 133 11.65 9.98 -22.64
CA GLU A 133 12.76 9.05 -22.93
C GLU A 133 13.75 8.95 -21.76
N GLY A 134 14.02 10.07 -21.09
CA GLY A 134 14.90 10.11 -19.91
C GLY A 134 14.36 9.30 -18.74
N GLU A 135 13.07 9.46 -18.42
CA GLU A 135 12.38 8.72 -17.35
C GLU A 135 12.31 7.23 -17.67
N ARG A 136 11.98 6.87 -18.93
CA ARG A 136 11.97 5.47 -19.38
C ARG A 136 13.36 4.85 -19.31
N GLY A 137 14.41 5.61 -19.64
CA GLY A 137 15.80 5.20 -19.45
C GLY A 137 16.17 4.96 -17.98
N ALA A 138 15.72 5.83 -17.08
CA ALA A 138 15.92 5.68 -15.63
C ALA A 138 15.18 4.45 -15.07
N LEU A 139 13.95 4.20 -15.50
CA LEU A 139 13.17 3.02 -15.12
C LEU A 139 13.88 1.73 -15.57
N ASN A 140 14.37 1.67 -16.80
CA ASN A 140 15.08 0.50 -17.31
C ASN A 140 16.38 0.22 -16.52
N LYS A 141 17.12 1.27 -16.14
CA LYS A 141 18.30 1.14 -15.26
C LYS A 141 17.93 0.61 -13.87
N ALA A 142 16.86 1.12 -13.27
CA ALA A 142 16.37 0.65 -11.97
C ALA A 142 16.01 -0.85 -11.99
N ARG A 143 15.30 -1.28 -13.03
CA ARG A 143 14.89 -2.68 -13.22
C ARG A 143 16.07 -3.64 -13.46
N SER A 144 17.12 -3.15 -14.10
CA SER A 144 18.31 -3.95 -14.43
C SER A 144 19.34 -3.96 -13.29
N SER A 145 19.10 -3.18 -12.23
CA SER A 145 20.05 -3.00 -11.15
C SER A 145 20.15 -4.26 -10.27
N PRO A 146 21.36 -4.78 -10.00
CA PRO A 146 21.52 -5.92 -9.12
C PRO A 146 21.11 -5.57 -7.70
N SER A 147 20.57 -6.55 -6.96
CA SER A 147 20.06 -6.36 -5.60
C SER A 147 21.04 -5.68 -4.64
N ARG A 148 22.37 -5.81 -4.84
CA ARG A 148 23.41 -5.17 -4.01
C ARG A 148 23.59 -3.67 -4.27
N LYS A 149 23.09 -3.13 -5.38
CA LYS A 149 23.14 -1.71 -5.77
C LYS A 149 21.74 -1.21 -6.18
N ARG A 150 20.71 -1.75 -5.54
CA ARG A 150 19.31 -1.55 -5.93
C ARG A 150 19.02 -0.06 -6.09
N THR A 151 18.60 0.30 -7.29
CA THR A 151 18.29 1.69 -7.65
C THR A 151 16.79 1.82 -7.71
N PHE A 152 16.23 2.75 -6.95
CA PHE A 152 14.79 2.90 -6.88
C PHE A 152 14.31 3.91 -7.92
N PHE A 153 13.29 3.55 -8.68
CA PHE A 153 12.60 4.49 -9.56
C PHE A 153 11.44 5.15 -8.83
N ALA A 154 11.31 6.47 -8.95
CA ALA A 154 10.13 7.21 -8.52
C ALA A 154 9.38 7.68 -9.78
N PRO A 155 8.04 7.57 -9.85
CA PRO A 155 7.29 8.18 -10.94
C PRO A 155 7.49 9.71 -10.96
N PRO A 156 7.20 10.37 -12.10
CA PRO A 156 7.43 11.81 -12.26
C PRO A 156 6.79 12.66 -11.17
N ASP A 157 7.40 13.78 -10.79
CA ASP A 157 6.93 14.60 -9.66
C ASP A 157 5.50 15.11 -9.84
N TRP A 158 5.12 15.47 -11.08
CA TRP A 158 3.79 16.00 -11.40
C TRP A 158 2.64 15.01 -11.13
N ILE A 159 2.91 13.69 -11.09
CA ILE A 159 1.91 12.67 -10.77
C ILE A 159 2.00 12.20 -9.31
N ASN A 160 2.85 12.84 -8.49
CA ASN A 160 3.15 12.45 -7.12
C ASN A 160 3.07 13.58 -6.09
N VAL A 161 2.66 14.79 -6.48
CA VAL A 161 2.56 15.99 -5.63
C VAL A 161 1.83 15.74 -4.30
N ASN A 162 0.83 14.86 -4.29
CA ASN A 162 -0.02 14.58 -3.13
C ASN A 162 0.35 13.29 -2.38
N SER A 163 1.50 12.66 -2.66
CA SER A 163 1.88 11.38 -2.06
C SER A 163 2.05 11.43 -0.54
N GLU A 164 2.34 12.60 0.03
CA GLU A 164 2.46 12.80 1.48
C GLU A 164 1.20 13.43 2.12
N ASN A 165 0.15 13.69 1.33
CA ASN A 165 -1.09 14.26 1.84
C ASN A 165 -2.02 13.14 2.36
N ASP A 166 -2.00 12.94 3.68
CA ASP A 166 -2.79 11.91 4.36
C ASP A 166 -4.30 11.98 4.03
N ILE A 167 -4.87 13.19 3.89
CA ILE A 167 -6.31 13.35 3.61
C ILE A 167 -6.63 12.81 2.22
N ILE A 168 -5.82 13.14 1.23
CA ILE A 168 -5.98 12.65 -0.15
C ILE A 168 -5.74 11.14 -0.18
N ALA A 169 -4.66 10.67 0.46
CA ALA A 169 -4.33 9.25 0.50
C ALA A 169 -5.46 8.41 1.12
N ASP A 170 -5.96 8.78 2.30
CA ASP A 170 -7.08 8.09 2.95
C ASP A 170 -8.36 8.17 2.12
N SER A 171 -8.63 9.30 1.46
CA SER A 171 -9.80 9.45 0.57
C SER A 171 -9.73 8.50 -0.63
N VAL A 172 -8.57 8.43 -1.29
CA VAL A 172 -8.32 7.54 -2.43
C VAL A 172 -8.44 6.08 -2.00
N ILE A 173 -7.85 5.70 -0.86
CA ILE A 173 -7.96 4.35 -0.30
C ILE A 173 -9.42 3.99 -0.02
N ALA A 174 -10.16 4.88 0.67
CA ALA A 174 -11.55 4.65 1.02
C ALA A 174 -12.43 4.47 -0.24
N TRP A 175 -12.25 5.32 -1.25
CA TRP A 175 -13.05 5.24 -2.46
C TRP A 175 -12.71 4.02 -3.32
N SER A 176 -11.45 3.58 -3.31
CA SER A 176 -11.00 2.41 -4.06
C SER A 176 -11.60 1.11 -3.53
N PHE A 177 -11.76 1.02 -2.21
CA PHE A 177 -12.31 -0.17 -1.56
C PHE A 177 -13.80 -0.10 -1.28
N TYR A 178 -14.46 1.03 -1.53
CA TYR A 178 -15.92 1.10 -1.49
C TYR A 178 -16.56 -0.04 -2.32
N PRO A 179 -17.57 -0.76 -1.78
CA PRO A 179 -18.34 -0.49 -0.56
C PRO A 179 -17.83 -1.19 0.72
N LYS A 180 -16.58 -1.67 0.77
CA LYS A 180 -15.99 -2.36 1.93
C LYS A 180 -15.74 -1.40 3.10
N LEU A 181 -16.80 -1.10 3.85
CA LEU A 181 -16.78 -0.16 4.97
C LEU A 181 -17.23 -0.82 6.28
N LEU A 182 -16.60 -0.43 7.37
CA LEU A 182 -17.03 -0.69 8.73
C LEU A 182 -17.51 0.60 9.37
N ILE A 183 -18.57 0.52 10.16
CA ILE A 183 -19.04 1.59 11.02
C ILE A 183 -18.79 1.22 12.48
N ARG A 184 -18.37 2.22 13.25
CA ARG A 184 -18.19 2.09 14.68
C ARG A 184 -19.53 2.21 15.38
N ASP A 185 -19.78 1.26 16.28
CA ASP A 185 -20.94 1.21 17.15
C ASP A 185 -20.47 1.03 18.60
N GLY A 186 -20.35 2.14 19.33
CA GLY A 186 -19.72 2.17 20.64
C GLY A 186 -18.26 1.70 20.59
N LYS A 187 -17.97 0.55 21.21
CA LYS A 187 -16.64 -0.10 21.19
C LYS A 187 -16.51 -1.20 20.13
N ALA A 188 -17.60 -1.57 19.46
CA ALA A 188 -17.63 -2.61 18.43
C ALA A 188 -17.57 -2.01 17.02
N TRP A 189 -17.24 -2.87 16.05
CA TRP A 189 -17.31 -2.54 14.62
C TRP A 189 -18.33 -3.43 13.95
N ARG A 190 -19.07 -2.86 13.00
CA ARG A 190 -20.04 -3.60 12.19
C ARG A 190 -19.80 -3.30 10.72
N ASN A 191 -20.00 -4.30 9.86
CA ASN A 191 -19.92 -4.09 8.42
C ASN A 191 -21.14 -3.31 7.94
N VAL A 192 -20.91 -2.26 7.13
CA VAL A 192 -21.98 -1.37 6.66
C VAL A 192 -22.95 -2.09 5.72
N SER A 193 -22.49 -3.06 4.92
CA SER A 193 -23.33 -3.70 3.91
C SER A 193 -24.28 -4.77 4.48
N ASN A 194 -23.85 -5.49 5.52
CA ASN A 194 -24.59 -6.64 6.04
C ASN A 194 -24.84 -6.60 7.57
N ASN A 195 -24.40 -5.52 8.24
CA ASN A 195 -24.54 -5.29 9.68
C ASN A 195 -23.90 -6.36 10.60
N GLN A 196 -23.05 -7.25 10.05
CA GLN A 196 -22.37 -8.27 10.84
C GLN A 196 -21.29 -7.63 11.75
N PRO A 197 -21.16 -8.08 13.01
CA PRO A 197 -20.09 -7.62 13.89
C PRO A 197 -18.73 -8.09 13.38
N VAL A 198 -17.74 -7.19 13.40
CA VAL A 198 -16.38 -7.44 12.94
C VAL A 198 -15.40 -7.10 14.07
N ASN A 199 -14.45 -8.00 14.31
CA ASN A 199 -13.35 -7.74 15.22
C ASN A 199 -12.14 -7.23 14.45
N ILE A 200 -11.59 -6.11 14.91
CA ILE A 200 -10.31 -5.61 14.39
C ILE A 200 -9.19 -6.56 14.79
N SER A 201 -8.32 -6.87 13.82
CA SER A 201 -7.15 -7.71 14.01
C SER A 201 -6.28 -7.20 15.17
N PRO A 202 -5.73 -8.07 16.03
CA PRO A 202 -4.81 -7.65 17.09
C PRO A 202 -3.56 -6.93 16.59
N MET A 203 -3.20 -7.10 15.31
CA MET A 203 -2.04 -6.46 14.68
C MET A 203 -2.37 -5.11 14.02
N SER A 204 -3.65 -4.75 13.94
CA SER A 204 -4.06 -3.46 13.42
C SER A 204 -3.73 -2.37 14.42
N ILE A 205 -3.29 -1.21 13.93
CA ILE A 205 -3.04 -0.03 14.76
C ILE A 205 -4.33 0.50 15.41
N ASN A 206 -5.49 0.15 14.85
CA ASN A 206 -6.80 0.60 15.28
C ASN A 206 -7.40 -0.26 16.40
N LYS A 207 -6.73 -1.35 16.81
CA LYS A 207 -7.25 -2.27 17.83
C LYS A 207 -7.56 -1.58 19.17
N MET A 208 -6.74 -0.61 19.58
CA MET A 208 -6.77 -0.03 20.93
C MET A 208 -7.31 1.41 21.00
N GLY A 209 -7.80 2.00 19.91
CA GLY A 209 -8.32 3.36 19.98
C GLY A 209 -8.34 4.13 18.67
N ALA A 210 -8.96 3.56 17.63
CA ALA A 210 -9.43 4.40 16.53
C ALA A 210 -10.42 5.44 17.05
N ARG A 211 -10.33 6.68 16.61
CA ARG A 211 -11.26 7.78 16.87
C ARG A 211 -12.27 7.95 15.74
N THR A 212 -11.94 7.44 14.57
CA THR A 212 -12.79 7.45 13.38
C THR A 212 -14.11 6.70 13.57
N ARG A 213 -15.16 7.20 12.92
CA ARG A 213 -16.49 6.58 12.87
C ARG A 213 -16.57 5.49 11.80
N PHE A 214 -15.81 5.63 10.73
CA PHE A 214 -15.78 4.71 9.59
C PHE A 214 -14.37 4.21 9.34
N LEU A 215 -14.26 2.95 8.93
CA LEU A 215 -13.02 2.36 8.43
C LEU A 215 -13.28 1.70 7.08
N SER A 216 -12.35 1.89 6.15
CA SER A 216 -12.28 1.10 4.93
C SER A 216 -11.42 -0.14 5.17
N TYR A 217 -11.73 -1.26 4.51
CA TYR A 217 -10.96 -2.50 4.63
C TYR A 217 -10.79 -3.19 3.27
N TYR A 218 -9.69 -3.94 3.12
CA TYR A 218 -9.43 -4.73 1.92
C TYR A 218 -9.82 -6.21 2.09
N HIS A 219 -9.44 -6.82 3.22
CA HIS A 219 -9.75 -8.21 3.58
C HIS A 219 -10.51 -8.32 4.91
N ILE A 220 -11.46 -9.25 4.97
CA ILE A 220 -12.05 -9.78 6.20
C ILE A 220 -11.76 -11.27 6.22
N MET A 221 -11.21 -11.77 7.32
CA MET A 221 -11.04 -13.20 7.57
C MET A 221 -12.21 -13.70 8.42
N GLN A 222 -12.86 -14.77 7.99
CA GLN A 222 -13.84 -15.48 8.80
C GLN A 222 -13.08 -16.51 9.65
N GLN A 223 -13.24 -16.44 10.97
CA GLN A 223 -12.83 -17.56 11.83
C GLN A 223 -13.92 -18.62 11.71
N ASN A 224 -13.61 -19.73 11.04
CA ASN A 224 -14.46 -20.91 11.12
C ASN A 224 -14.49 -21.35 12.59
N LYS A 225 -15.70 -21.43 13.15
CA LYS A 225 -15.93 -22.00 14.47
C LYS A 225 -15.71 -23.50 14.44
#